data_AF-A0A0W1RBW1-F1
#
_entry.id   AF-A0A0W1RBW1-F1
#
_cell.length_a   1.000
_cell.length_b   1.000
_cell.length_c   1.000
_cell.angle_alpha   90.00
_cell.angle_beta   90.00
_cell.angle_gamma   90.00
#
_symmetry.space_group_name_H-M   'P 1'
#
loop_
_entity.id
_entity.type
_entity.pdbx_description
1 polymer ?
#
loop_
_entity_poly.entity_id
_entity_poly.type
_entity_poly.pdbx_seq_one_letter_code
_entity_poly.pdbx_strand_id
1 'polypeptide(L)'
;MQNSDIYTESRNDDDRTQTAEETRSTGRRPFLRGVGATIAAAGGLGTAGAAAADPSTSLKAVGDGFYSFRTSGEIVDGGRANTDKEDVIDGQSANGEVANNGTDSYYFAGELTALDADDGVTVTVDGDEVDPSEFDSTDAGEGRGDTPDEEEQAEEADDEEEVGGNEYETIVVDAGETHDERVWGGETLENVLYDITADGAALNIDASGTDWAIRNIGIRGEYEDPSMDNLFTFEVTDDDATGLVENVYAAEGSYETDFAFVRKAHEGELTIRNVYLEGWQEGIYGSAPGIADGGGDGPVYIENCYAKNNGVANYRLGSDGSYVRDSVAHVDERTSYSGYSRGVWVRNGGDVEASGMDILLEYSDAGWGVAENDNIETGGVIDLFDSHVDSPGGRGRIDGTVETSDVGDDPDVSVPDAVPESAEDAASR
;
A
#
# COMPACT_ATOMS: atom_id res chain seq x y z
N MET A 1 1.77 63.91 -17.61
CA MET A 1 0.70 64.69 -16.95
C MET A 1 0.25 63.87 -15.76
N GLN A 2 0.28 64.50 -14.59
CA GLN A 2 -0.05 63.94 -13.27
C GLN A 2 -1.57 63.73 -13.12
N ASN A 3 -2.02 62.73 -12.35
CA ASN A 3 -2.64 62.91 -11.01
C ASN A 3 -3.39 61.66 -10.54
N SER A 4 -3.10 61.25 -9.30
CA SER A 4 -4.06 60.81 -8.25
C SER A 4 -3.21 60.56 -6.99
N ASP A 5 -3.09 61.53 -6.07
CA ASP A 5 -3.95 61.72 -4.88
C ASP A 5 -3.95 60.50 -3.92
N ILE A 6 -3.79 60.55 -2.59
CA ILE A 6 -3.52 61.56 -1.55
C ILE A 6 -3.08 60.72 -0.32
N TYR A 7 -2.07 61.19 0.42
CA TYR A 7 -1.65 60.71 1.74
C TYR A 7 -2.41 61.45 2.85
N THR A 8 -2.82 60.78 3.93
CA THR A 8 -2.71 61.34 5.29
C THR A 8 -2.79 60.27 6.39
N GLU A 9 -1.90 60.43 7.38
CA GLU A 9 -1.57 59.57 8.52
C GLU A 9 -2.60 59.60 9.66
N SER A 10 -2.56 58.59 10.54
CA SER A 10 -2.65 58.81 11.99
C SER A 10 -2.01 57.67 12.78
N ARG A 11 -1.10 58.07 13.69
CA ARG A 11 -0.38 57.29 14.71
C ARG A 11 -1.31 56.65 15.75
N ASN A 12 -0.81 55.63 16.44
CA ASN A 12 -0.77 55.56 17.91
C ASN A 12 0.28 54.53 18.37
N ASP A 13 1.28 55.02 19.11
CA ASP A 13 2.14 54.27 20.02
C ASP A 13 1.45 54.16 21.39
N ASP A 14 1.66 53.05 22.10
CA ASP A 14 1.77 52.91 23.57
C ASP A 14 1.90 51.40 23.88
N ASP A 15 3.09 50.86 24.08
CA ASP A 15 3.79 50.71 25.37
C ASP A 15 2.97 49.98 26.44
N ARG A 16 3.37 48.73 26.74
CA ARG A 16 3.32 48.14 28.09
C ARG A 16 4.26 46.95 28.19
N THR A 17 5.23 47.12 29.08
CA THR A 17 6.22 46.17 29.58
C THR A 17 5.69 45.36 30.78
N GLN A 18 6.44 44.30 31.13
CA GLN A 18 6.44 43.50 32.39
C GLN A 18 5.42 42.34 32.44
N THR A 19 5.75 41.11 32.88
CA THR A 19 6.75 40.63 33.86
C THR A 19 7.03 39.13 33.65
N ALA A 20 8.25 38.71 33.98
CA ALA A 20 8.62 37.33 34.27
C ALA A 20 8.10 36.90 35.65
N GLU A 21 7.72 35.63 35.81
CA GLU A 21 7.85 34.90 37.07
C GLU A 21 8.01 33.39 36.81
N GLU A 22 9.11 32.86 37.36
CA GLU A 22 9.48 31.46 37.42
C GLU A 22 8.50 30.62 38.27
N THR A 23 8.76 29.30 38.23
CA THR A 23 8.68 28.32 39.32
C THR A 23 7.47 27.39 39.33
N ARG A 24 7.68 26.12 38.92
CA ARG A 24 8.01 25.02 39.86
C ARG A 24 8.14 23.67 39.16
N SER A 25 9.37 23.16 39.23
CA SER A 25 9.67 21.73 39.29
C SER A 25 8.93 21.06 40.46
N THR A 26 8.15 20.03 40.15
CA THR A 26 7.67 18.98 41.05
C THR A 26 7.40 17.78 40.16
N GLY A 27 7.93 16.58 40.32
CA GLY A 27 8.79 15.99 41.33
C GLY A 27 8.63 14.48 41.14
N ARG A 28 9.69 13.79 40.68
CA ARG A 28 9.73 12.33 40.55
C ARG A 28 9.38 11.67 41.89
N ARG A 29 8.37 10.79 41.90
CA ARG A 29 8.23 9.72 42.90
C ARG A 29 7.64 8.46 42.23
N PRO A 30 8.23 7.28 42.50
CA PRO A 30 7.77 6.02 41.93
C PRO A 30 6.56 5.52 42.72
N PHE A 31 5.57 4.95 42.04
CA PHE A 31 4.53 4.18 42.70
C PHE A 31 4.46 2.78 42.10
N LEU A 32 5.15 1.86 42.77
CA LEU A 32 4.85 0.45 42.77
C LEU A 32 3.42 0.26 43.31
N ARG A 33 2.52 -0.31 42.50
CA ARG A 33 1.31 -0.97 43.00
C ARG A 33 1.10 -2.26 42.22
N GLY A 34 1.55 -3.36 42.83
CA GLY A 34 1.04 -4.67 42.48
C GLY A 34 -0.42 -4.78 42.91
N VAL A 35 -1.23 -5.37 42.04
CA VAL A 35 -2.47 -6.05 42.42
C VAL A 35 -2.35 -7.46 41.84
N GLY A 36 -2.12 -8.42 42.71
CA GLY A 36 -2.29 -9.83 42.38
C GLY A 36 -3.78 -10.17 42.41
N ALA A 37 -4.27 -10.84 41.38
CA ALA A 37 -5.48 -11.63 41.45
C ALA A 37 -5.08 -13.11 41.47
N THR A 38 -5.31 -13.75 42.61
CA THR A 38 -5.17 -15.19 42.79
C THR A 38 -6.42 -15.85 42.22
N ILE A 39 -6.33 -16.63 41.13
CA ILE A 39 -7.46 -17.45 40.67
C ILE A 39 -7.45 -18.77 41.43
N ALA A 40 -8.45 -18.93 42.30
CA ALA A 40 -8.83 -20.22 42.86
C ALA A 40 -9.59 -21.02 41.80
N ALA A 41 -9.02 -22.14 41.38
CA ALA A 41 -9.73 -23.11 40.56
C ALA A 41 -10.89 -23.74 41.37
N ALA A 42 -12.12 -23.51 40.93
CA ALA A 42 -13.28 -24.30 41.34
C ALA A 42 -14.04 -24.68 40.06
N GLY A 43 -14.01 -25.98 39.75
CA GLY A 43 -14.68 -26.53 38.58
C GLY A 43 -16.19 -26.39 38.61
N GLY A 44 -16.76 -26.31 37.41
CA GLY A 44 -18.20 -26.38 37.17
C GLY A 44 -18.53 -26.21 35.70
N LEU A 45 -18.84 -27.32 35.03
CA LEU A 45 -19.51 -27.34 33.72
C LEU A 45 -20.86 -26.63 33.83
N GLY A 46 -21.10 -25.62 33.00
CA GLY A 46 -22.40 -24.99 32.82
C GLY A 46 -22.35 -23.85 31.81
N THR A 47 -22.98 -24.03 30.66
CA THR A 47 -23.21 -23.00 29.66
C THR A 47 -24.20 -21.96 30.19
N ALA A 48 -23.69 -20.76 30.47
CA ALA A 48 -24.48 -19.55 30.61
C ALA A 48 -23.70 -18.43 29.92
N GLY A 49 -24.27 -17.85 28.87
CA GLY A 49 -23.70 -16.67 28.23
C GLY A 49 -23.53 -15.59 29.31
N ALA A 50 -22.29 -15.18 29.54
CA ALA A 50 -22.02 -13.95 30.24
C ALA A 50 -22.61 -12.83 29.38
N ALA A 51 -23.55 -12.07 29.93
CA ALA A 51 -23.83 -10.76 29.37
C ALA A 51 -22.52 -9.98 29.48
N ALA A 52 -21.92 -9.62 28.35
CA ALA A 52 -20.77 -8.72 28.32
C ALA A 52 -21.17 -7.47 29.11
N ALA A 53 -20.34 -7.08 30.08
CA ALA A 53 -20.51 -5.78 30.73
C ALA A 53 -20.29 -4.71 29.65
N ASP A 54 -21.10 -3.64 29.65
CA ASP A 54 -20.89 -2.52 28.71
C ASP A 54 -19.43 -2.05 28.83
N PRO A 55 -18.71 -1.90 27.70
CA PRO A 55 -17.34 -1.41 27.69
C PRO A 55 -17.32 -0.02 28.36
N SER A 56 -16.55 0.11 29.43
CA SER A 56 -16.56 1.30 30.29
C SER A 56 -15.20 1.99 30.40
N THR A 57 -14.13 1.33 29.96
CA THR A 57 -12.78 1.90 29.96
C THR A 57 -12.60 2.66 28.67
N SER A 58 -12.17 3.92 28.77
CA SER A 58 -12.00 4.81 27.62
C SER A 58 -10.56 4.80 27.14
N LEU A 59 -10.35 4.73 25.83
CA LEU A 59 -9.06 4.95 25.18
C LEU A 59 -9.18 6.12 24.22
N LYS A 60 -8.14 6.96 24.17
CA LYS A 60 -8.10 8.09 23.25
C LYS A 60 -6.68 8.28 22.71
N ALA A 61 -6.56 8.35 21.39
CA ALA A 61 -5.36 8.72 20.66
C ALA A 61 -5.48 10.18 20.21
N VAL A 62 -4.40 10.97 20.33
CA VAL A 62 -4.33 12.37 19.90
C VAL A 62 -2.97 12.64 19.32
N GLY A 63 -2.91 13.23 18.13
CA GLY A 63 -1.63 13.59 17.55
C GLY A 63 -1.62 13.60 16.03
N ASP A 64 -0.44 13.28 15.52
CA ASP A 64 -0.13 13.15 14.10
C ASP A 64 0.63 11.83 13.92
N GLY A 65 0.01 10.80 13.34
CA GLY A 65 0.56 9.46 13.16
C GLY A 65 -0.42 8.33 13.49
N PHE A 66 0.08 7.11 13.37
CA PHE A 66 -0.68 5.87 13.53
C PHE A 66 -0.66 5.34 14.96
N TYR A 67 -1.67 4.56 15.31
CA TYR A 67 -1.73 3.77 16.53
C TYR A 67 -2.49 2.46 16.30
N SER A 68 -2.17 1.45 17.09
CA SER A 68 -2.88 0.17 17.15
C SER A 68 -2.90 -0.34 18.59
N PHE A 69 -3.97 -1.02 18.98
CA PHE A 69 -4.07 -1.61 20.31
C PHE A 69 -4.93 -2.86 20.35
N ARG A 70 -4.69 -3.72 21.35
CA ARG A 70 -5.52 -4.88 21.66
C ARG A 70 -5.99 -4.88 23.10
N THR A 71 -7.16 -5.44 23.33
CA THR A 71 -7.78 -5.57 24.64
C THR A 71 -8.16 -7.03 24.91
N SER A 72 -8.41 -7.38 26.18
CA SER A 72 -8.92 -8.72 26.54
C SER A 72 -10.44 -8.86 26.43
N GLY A 73 -11.12 -7.82 25.96
CA GLY A 73 -12.57 -7.76 25.76
C GLY A 73 -12.95 -6.86 24.58
N GLU A 74 -14.25 -6.78 24.30
CA GLU A 74 -14.82 -6.06 23.15
C GLU A 74 -14.45 -4.58 23.12
N ILE A 75 -14.15 -4.07 21.92
CA ILE A 75 -13.92 -2.66 21.61
C ILE A 75 -15.13 -2.10 20.86
N VAL A 76 -15.53 -0.88 21.17
CA VAL A 76 -16.55 -0.13 20.44
C VAL A 76 -16.08 1.30 20.20
N ASP A 77 -16.60 1.92 19.14
CA ASP A 77 -16.31 3.32 18.82
C ASP A 77 -16.78 4.27 19.95
N GLY A 78 -15.89 5.17 20.35
CA GLY A 78 -16.12 6.24 21.32
C GLY A 78 -16.73 7.52 20.71
N GLY A 79 -16.99 7.52 19.40
CA GLY A 79 -17.67 8.57 18.64
C GLY A 79 -16.75 9.62 18.04
N ARG A 80 -15.45 9.33 17.96
CA ARG A 80 -14.46 10.18 17.27
C ARG A 80 -13.53 9.40 16.36
N ALA A 81 -13.50 8.07 16.49
CA ALA A 81 -12.84 7.25 15.51
C ALA A 81 -13.65 7.29 14.20
N ASN A 82 -12.99 7.50 13.08
CA ASN A 82 -13.58 7.53 11.75
C ASN A 82 -13.68 6.11 11.18
N THR A 83 -14.51 5.29 11.83
CA THR A 83 -14.67 3.85 11.52
C THR A 83 -15.32 3.54 10.16
N ASP A 84 -15.80 4.57 9.47
CA ASP A 84 -16.29 4.48 8.09
C ASP A 84 -15.17 4.71 7.04
N LYS A 85 -13.92 4.92 7.48
CA LYS A 85 -12.77 5.25 6.62
C LYS A 85 -11.44 4.70 7.16
N GLU A 86 -10.71 5.50 7.95
CA GLU A 86 -9.31 5.23 8.33
C GLU A 86 -9.16 4.38 9.59
N ASP A 87 -10.15 4.37 10.48
CA ASP A 87 -10.07 3.64 11.74
C ASP A 87 -10.77 2.29 11.63
N VAL A 88 -10.17 1.25 12.19
CA VAL A 88 -10.68 -0.11 12.16
C VAL A 88 -10.87 -0.62 13.58
N ILE A 89 -12.03 -1.24 13.84
CA ILE A 89 -12.28 -2.03 15.04
C ILE A 89 -12.61 -3.46 14.59
N ASP A 90 -11.77 -4.41 14.96
CA ASP A 90 -12.00 -5.82 14.73
C ASP A 90 -11.94 -6.61 16.05
N GLY A 91 -13.13 -6.93 16.56
CA GLY A 91 -13.32 -7.71 17.79
C GLY A 91 -12.66 -7.09 19.03
N GLN A 92 -11.43 -7.53 19.32
CA GLN A 92 -10.63 -7.11 20.48
C GLN A 92 -9.38 -6.31 20.07
N SER A 93 -9.29 -5.91 18.79
CA SER A 93 -8.22 -5.09 18.24
C SER A 93 -8.80 -3.83 17.61
N ALA A 94 -8.04 -2.74 17.64
CA ALA A 94 -8.38 -1.53 16.89
C ALA A 94 -7.10 -0.79 16.48
N ASN A 95 -7.15 -0.13 15.33
CA ASN A 95 -6.06 0.68 14.80
C ASN A 95 -6.62 1.87 14.02
N GLY A 96 -5.80 2.90 13.86
CA GLY A 96 -6.23 4.14 13.25
C GLY A 96 -5.09 5.13 13.02
N GLU A 97 -5.44 6.26 12.40
CA GLU A 97 -4.53 7.36 12.14
C GLU A 97 -5.14 8.67 12.65
N VAL A 98 -4.42 9.36 13.53
CA VAL A 98 -4.74 10.74 13.87
C VAL A 98 -3.88 11.67 13.04
N ALA A 99 -4.47 12.56 12.23
CA ALA A 99 -3.73 13.56 11.46
C ALA A 99 -4.05 14.99 11.93
N ASN A 100 -3.10 15.92 11.76
CA ASN A 100 -3.27 17.35 12.08
C ASN A 100 -3.67 17.62 13.55
N ASN A 101 -3.05 16.90 14.51
CA ASN A 101 -3.43 16.93 15.93
C ASN A 101 -4.90 16.47 16.13
N GLY A 102 -5.27 15.43 15.39
CA GLY A 102 -6.57 14.77 15.38
C GLY A 102 -6.88 14.08 16.71
N THR A 103 -8.04 13.45 16.80
CA THR A 103 -8.42 12.73 18.02
C THR A 103 -9.41 11.63 17.69
N ASP A 104 -9.03 10.42 18.06
CA ASP A 104 -9.91 9.25 18.00
C ASP A 104 -10.20 8.77 19.40
N SER A 105 -11.33 8.09 19.57
CA SER A 105 -11.73 7.60 20.89
C SER A 105 -12.49 6.31 20.78
N TYR A 106 -12.25 5.42 21.75
CA TYR A 106 -12.81 4.08 21.86
C TYR A 106 -13.29 3.82 23.29
N TYR A 107 -14.23 2.90 23.44
CA TYR A 107 -14.51 2.24 24.71
C TYR A 107 -14.19 0.75 24.59
N PHE A 108 -13.60 0.17 25.62
CA PHE A 108 -13.33 -1.26 25.65
C PHE A 108 -13.69 -1.91 26.98
N ALA A 109 -13.90 -3.23 26.94
CA ALA A 109 -14.04 -4.08 28.11
C ALA A 109 -12.73 -4.84 28.39
N GLY A 110 -12.47 -5.16 29.66
CA GLY A 110 -11.26 -5.89 30.04
C GLY A 110 -10.05 -4.97 30.24
N GLU A 111 -8.88 -5.45 29.84
CA GLU A 111 -7.58 -4.79 30.04
C GLU A 111 -6.94 -4.51 28.67
N LEU A 112 -6.17 -3.42 28.57
CA LEU A 112 -5.30 -3.15 27.43
C LEU A 112 -4.12 -4.11 27.48
N THR A 113 -3.94 -4.92 26.43
CA THR A 113 -2.94 -6.00 26.40
C THR A 113 -1.79 -5.72 25.45
N ALA A 114 -2.03 -4.95 24.39
CA ALA A 114 -1.00 -4.53 23.44
C ALA A 114 -1.26 -3.09 22.97
N LEU A 115 -0.20 -2.33 22.68
CA LEU A 115 -0.29 -0.95 22.22
C LEU A 115 0.97 -0.55 21.43
N ASP A 116 0.79 -0.13 20.19
CA ASP A 116 1.80 0.60 19.41
C ASP A 116 1.25 1.98 19.02
N ALA A 117 2.13 2.98 19.00
CA ALA A 117 1.79 4.33 18.58
C ALA A 117 3.04 5.05 18.10
N ASP A 118 2.91 5.83 17.02
CA ASP A 118 4.00 6.65 16.51
C ASP A 118 4.43 7.71 17.53
N ASP A 119 5.68 8.19 17.44
CA ASP A 119 6.24 9.24 18.31
C ASP A 119 5.39 10.54 18.34
N GLY A 120 4.55 10.76 17.31
CA GLY A 120 3.62 11.88 17.20
C GLY A 120 2.24 11.66 17.84
N VAL A 121 1.96 10.47 18.37
CA VAL A 121 0.65 10.08 18.92
C VAL A 121 0.74 9.89 20.43
N THR A 122 -0.12 10.62 21.15
CA THR A 122 -0.30 10.44 22.60
C THR A 122 -1.55 9.60 22.86
N VAL A 123 -1.38 8.47 23.55
CA VAL A 123 -2.49 7.59 23.95
C VAL A 123 -2.81 7.75 25.43
N THR A 124 -4.09 7.89 25.75
CA THR A 124 -4.60 7.98 27.12
C THR A 124 -5.63 6.89 27.39
N VAL A 125 -5.56 6.26 28.56
CA VAL A 125 -6.55 5.30 29.06
C VAL A 125 -7.19 5.87 30.32
N ASP A 126 -8.52 6.02 30.30
CA ASP A 126 -9.30 6.71 31.35
C ASP A 126 -8.78 8.11 31.71
N GLY A 127 -8.13 8.76 30.73
CA GLY A 127 -7.58 10.11 30.85
C GLY A 127 -6.15 10.18 31.40
N ASP A 128 -5.56 9.04 31.75
CA ASP A 128 -4.14 8.94 32.12
C ASP A 128 -3.32 8.55 30.88
N GLU A 129 -2.23 9.27 30.61
CA GLU A 129 -1.30 8.96 29.52
C GLU A 129 -0.57 7.66 29.80
N VAL A 130 -0.46 6.80 28.79
CA VAL A 130 0.21 5.51 28.86
C VAL A 130 1.40 5.49 27.90
N ASP A 131 2.48 4.82 28.30
CA ASP A 131 3.68 4.66 27.47
C ASP A 131 3.53 3.35 26.67
N PRO A 132 3.48 3.38 25.32
CA PRO A 132 3.34 2.19 24.49
C PRO A 132 4.39 1.11 24.81
N SER A 133 5.61 1.51 25.22
CA SER A 133 6.68 0.56 25.55
C SER A 133 6.43 -0.26 26.83
N GLU A 134 5.37 0.05 27.60
CA GLU A 134 4.92 -0.75 28.74
C GLU A 134 3.98 -1.90 28.36
N PHE A 135 3.55 -1.98 27.10
CA PHE A 135 2.64 -3.01 26.58
C PHE A 135 3.36 -3.94 25.61
N ASP A 136 2.78 -5.13 25.38
CA ASP A 136 3.23 -5.96 24.27
C ASP A 136 2.95 -5.23 22.95
N SER A 137 3.79 -5.47 21.96
CA SER A 137 3.51 -4.95 20.62
C SER A 137 2.34 -5.71 20.00
N THR A 138 1.54 -4.99 19.23
CA THR A 138 0.48 -5.55 18.40
C THR A 138 1.03 -6.41 17.24
N ASP A 139 2.35 -6.42 17.01
CA ASP A 139 3.02 -7.29 16.04
C ASP A 139 3.45 -8.67 16.61
N ALA A 140 3.20 -8.95 17.89
CA ALA A 140 3.57 -10.23 18.49
C ALA A 140 2.58 -11.35 18.13
N GLY A 141 2.89 -12.11 17.07
CA GLY A 141 2.20 -13.34 16.69
C GLY A 141 2.11 -14.36 17.83
N GLU A 142 0.94 -15.01 17.94
CA GLU A 142 0.64 -16.01 18.95
C GLU A 142 1.65 -17.17 18.96
N GLY A 143 2.44 -17.26 20.04
CA GLY A 143 3.24 -18.44 20.31
C GLY A 143 2.34 -19.66 20.62
N ARG A 144 2.38 -20.70 19.76
CA ARG A 144 1.92 -22.04 20.13
C ARG A 144 3.09 -22.97 20.41
N GLY A 145 3.05 -23.52 21.62
CA GLY A 145 4.12 -24.25 22.27
C GLY A 145 4.34 -25.69 21.81
N ASP A 146 5.45 -26.18 22.31
CA ASP A 146 6.17 -27.42 22.03
C ASP A 146 5.48 -28.73 22.53
N THR A 147 5.86 -29.84 21.87
CA THR A 147 5.85 -31.29 22.23
C THR A 147 4.64 -32.19 21.86
N PRO A 148 4.84 -33.53 21.70
CA PRO A 148 5.58 -34.23 20.62
C PRO A 148 4.89 -35.53 20.08
N ASP A 149 5.46 -36.10 19.01
CA ASP A 149 5.44 -37.51 18.52
C ASP A 149 4.11 -38.31 18.54
N GLU A 150 3.58 -38.63 17.35
CA GLU A 150 3.13 -40.01 17.02
C GLU A 150 3.39 -40.32 15.53
N GLU A 151 4.20 -41.37 15.30
CA GLU A 151 4.43 -42.04 14.01
C GLU A 151 3.17 -42.82 13.57
N GLU A 152 2.78 -42.75 12.29
CA GLU A 152 2.53 -43.95 11.46
C GLU A 152 2.27 -43.62 9.97
N GLN A 153 3.30 -43.87 9.16
CA GLN A 153 3.32 -44.63 7.89
C GLN A 153 2.30 -44.36 6.76
N ALA A 154 2.86 -43.77 5.68
CA ALA A 154 2.96 -44.26 4.30
C ALA A 154 1.68 -44.53 3.46
N GLU A 155 1.58 -43.94 2.27
CA GLU A 155 1.94 -44.59 0.97
C GLU A 155 2.25 -43.53 -0.10
N GLU A 156 3.32 -43.77 -0.87
CA GLU A 156 3.77 -43.06 -2.08
C GLU A 156 2.87 -43.42 -3.30
N ALA A 157 2.87 -42.81 -4.48
CA ALA A 157 3.78 -41.92 -5.20
C ALA A 157 2.98 -41.27 -6.34
N ASP A 158 3.41 -40.12 -6.84
CA ASP A 158 3.57 -39.90 -8.28
C ASP A 158 4.68 -38.86 -8.48
N ASP A 159 5.79 -39.33 -9.05
CA ASP A 159 6.97 -38.55 -9.42
C ASP A 159 6.62 -37.62 -10.59
N GLU A 160 6.59 -36.31 -10.35
CA GLU A 160 6.87 -35.32 -11.38
C GLU A 160 8.16 -34.59 -11.01
N GLU A 161 9.01 -34.41 -12.02
CA GLU A 161 10.41 -33.98 -11.90
C GLU A 161 10.55 -32.67 -11.11
N GLU A 162 11.13 -32.78 -9.91
CA GLU A 162 11.61 -31.63 -9.15
C GLU A 162 12.85 -31.04 -9.85
N VAL A 163 12.61 -30.08 -10.74
CA VAL A 163 13.65 -29.17 -11.21
C VAL A 163 13.86 -28.17 -10.07
N GLY A 164 14.96 -28.32 -9.34
CA GLY A 164 15.23 -27.55 -8.12
C GLY A 164 15.00 -26.05 -8.26
N GLY A 165 13.90 -25.58 -7.67
CA GLY A 165 13.68 -24.19 -7.31
C GLY A 165 14.20 -23.94 -5.90
N ASN A 166 14.64 -22.72 -5.62
CA ASN A 166 14.94 -22.32 -4.24
C ASN A 166 13.68 -22.54 -3.37
N GLU A 167 13.86 -22.94 -2.11
CA GLU A 167 12.74 -23.07 -1.17
C GLU A 167 12.07 -21.70 -1.00
N TYR A 168 10.76 -21.63 -1.25
CA TYR A 168 9.92 -20.47 -0.99
C TYR A 168 8.90 -20.78 0.11
N GLU A 169 8.47 -19.75 0.83
CA GLU A 169 7.37 -19.85 1.79
C GLU A 169 6.03 -19.84 1.07
N THR A 170 5.09 -20.69 1.50
CA THR A 170 3.69 -20.58 1.05
C THR A 170 2.83 -20.07 2.17
N ILE A 171 2.16 -18.94 1.94
CA ILE A 171 1.18 -18.35 2.85
C ILE A 171 -0.19 -18.56 2.25
N VAL A 172 -1.03 -19.34 2.94
CA VAL A 172 -2.42 -19.59 2.53
C VAL A 172 -3.32 -18.60 3.26
N VAL A 173 -4.15 -17.87 2.51
CA VAL A 173 -5.12 -16.92 3.05
C VAL A 173 -6.49 -17.59 3.06
N ASP A 174 -7.13 -17.61 4.23
CA ASP A 174 -8.43 -18.26 4.40
C ASP A 174 -9.56 -17.45 3.75
N ALA A 175 -10.69 -18.11 3.49
CA ALA A 175 -11.84 -17.49 2.83
C ALA A 175 -12.36 -16.27 3.60
N GLY A 176 -12.46 -15.14 2.90
CA GLY A 176 -12.90 -13.86 3.46
C GLY A 176 -11.88 -13.17 4.36
N GLU A 177 -10.65 -13.67 4.44
CA GLU A 177 -9.55 -13.01 5.13
C GLU A 177 -8.69 -12.18 4.17
N THR A 178 -8.13 -11.10 4.69
CA THR A 178 -7.12 -10.30 3.99
C THR A 178 -5.80 -10.49 4.71
N HIS A 179 -4.76 -10.85 3.96
CA HIS A 179 -3.39 -10.87 4.46
C HIS A 179 -2.72 -9.52 4.18
N ASP A 180 -2.31 -8.83 5.24
CA ASP A 180 -1.59 -7.56 5.15
C ASP A 180 -0.11 -7.79 5.44
N GLU A 181 0.74 -7.37 4.52
CA GLU A 181 2.20 -7.41 4.62
C GLU A 181 2.76 -5.99 4.55
N ARG A 182 3.67 -5.67 5.48
CA ARG A 182 4.27 -4.35 5.58
C ARG A 182 5.78 -4.45 5.47
N VAL A 183 6.35 -3.76 4.48
CA VAL A 183 7.80 -3.71 4.25
C VAL A 183 8.32 -2.32 4.57
N TRP A 184 9.09 -2.21 5.65
CA TRP A 184 9.67 -0.94 6.09
C TRP A 184 11.04 -0.67 5.47
N GLY A 185 11.57 0.54 5.72
CA GLY A 185 12.89 0.92 5.25
C GLY A 185 14.00 -0.05 5.70
N GLY A 186 14.82 -0.49 4.75
CA GLY A 186 15.91 -1.44 4.95
C GLY A 186 15.48 -2.91 4.95
N GLU A 187 14.18 -3.20 4.86
CA GLU A 187 13.66 -4.56 4.88
C GLU A 187 13.62 -5.18 3.49
N THR A 188 13.49 -6.50 3.46
CA THR A 188 13.29 -7.26 2.23
C THR A 188 12.23 -8.32 2.47
N LEU A 189 11.17 -8.29 1.66
CA LEU A 189 10.22 -9.39 1.50
C LEU A 189 10.67 -10.22 0.31
N GLU A 190 10.91 -11.52 0.50
CA GLU A 190 11.37 -12.37 -0.59
C GLU A 190 10.97 -13.85 -0.52
N ASN A 191 10.80 -14.46 -1.70
CA ASN A 191 10.57 -15.89 -1.90
C ASN A 191 9.27 -16.38 -1.22
N VAL A 192 8.16 -15.73 -1.56
CA VAL A 192 6.84 -16.05 -1.00
C VAL A 192 5.84 -16.33 -2.12
N LEU A 193 5.10 -17.42 -1.97
CA LEU A 193 3.88 -17.72 -2.71
C LEU A 193 2.68 -17.44 -1.80
N TYR A 194 1.92 -16.41 -2.13
CA TYR A 194 0.63 -16.14 -1.51
C TYR A 194 -0.46 -16.90 -2.26
N ASP A 195 -1.17 -17.77 -1.55
CA ASP A 195 -2.32 -18.52 -2.05
C ASP A 195 -3.61 -17.86 -1.54
N ILE A 196 -4.25 -17.12 -2.44
CA ILE A 196 -5.53 -16.43 -2.23
C ILE A 196 -6.67 -17.13 -2.98
N THR A 197 -6.57 -18.45 -3.22
CA THR A 197 -7.60 -19.21 -3.97
C THR A 197 -8.92 -19.42 -3.23
N ALA A 198 -8.99 -19.09 -1.95
CA ALA A 198 -10.20 -19.21 -1.16
C ALA A 198 -11.17 -18.04 -1.45
N ASP A 199 -12.47 -18.31 -1.53
CA ASP A 199 -13.50 -17.30 -1.83
C ASP A 199 -13.33 -16.04 -0.94
N GLY A 200 -13.17 -14.87 -1.56
CA GLY A 200 -12.99 -13.59 -0.86
C GLY A 200 -11.67 -13.44 -0.09
N ALA A 201 -10.68 -14.29 -0.31
CA ALA A 201 -9.34 -14.08 0.22
C ALA A 201 -8.64 -12.93 -0.52
N ALA A 202 -7.87 -12.13 0.21
CA ALA A 202 -7.15 -10.99 -0.37
C ALA A 202 -5.76 -10.80 0.22
N LEU A 203 -4.99 -9.95 -0.46
CA LEU A 203 -3.62 -9.63 -0.11
C LEU A 203 -3.40 -8.14 -0.28
N ASN A 204 -2.65 -7.55 0.63
CA ASN A 204 -2.17 -6.19 0.51
C ASN A 204 -0.72 -6.13 0.97
N ILE A 205 0.15 -5.60 0.11
CA ILE A 205 1.57 -5.45 0.39
C ILE A 205 1.92 -3.97 0.28
N ASP A 206 2.29 -3.39 1.42
CA ASP A 206 2.61 -1.97 1.52
C ASP A 206 4.10 -1.78 1.86
N ALA A 207 4.86 -1.19 0.93
CA ALA A 207 6.27 -0.88 1.14
C ALA A 207 6.51 0.62 1.30
N SER A 208 7.16 1.03 2.38
CA SER A 208 7.44 2.43 2.66
C SER A 208 8.72 2.64 3.46
N GLY A 209 9.47 3.69 3.13
CA GLY A 209 10.67 4.10 3.84
C GLY A 209 11.86 4.22 2.89
N THR A 210 13.05 3.91 3.38
CA THR A 210 14.30 4.01 2.62
C THR A 210 14.93 2.65 2.40
N ASP A 211 15.38 2.34 1.19
CA ASP A 211 16.19 1.16 0.87
C ASP A 211 15.51 -0.18 1.17
N TRP A 212 14.22 -0.29 0.84
CA TRP A 212 13.44 -1.52 0.95
C TRP A 212 13.43 -2.33 -0.35
N ALA A 213 13.09 -3.62 -0.27
CA ALA A 213 12.91 -4.45 -1.46
C ALA A 213 11.81 -5.51 -1.34
N ILE A 214 11.19 -5.83 -2.46
CA ILE A 214 10.26 -6.95 -2.65
C ILE A 214 10.79 -7.79 -3.81
N ARG A 215 11.02 -9.09 -3.59
CA ARG A 215 11.61 -9.99 -4.59
C ARG A 215 10.88 -11.30 -4.65
N ASN A 216 10.74 -11.89 -5.83
CA ASN A 216 10.34 -13.29 -5.97
C ASN A 216 8.99 -13.57 -5.27
N ILE A 217 7.95 -12.86 -5.70
CA ILE A 217 6.60 -12.97 -5.11
C ILE A 217 5.64 -13.57 -6.12
N GLY A 218 5.09 -14.73 -5.79
CA GLY A 218 4.03 -15.38 -6.54
C GLY A 218 2.68 -15.17 -5.89
N ILE A 219 1.66 -14.81 -6.67
CA ILE A 219 0.27 -14.73 -6.19
C ILE A 219 -0.57 -15.71 -7.00
N ARG A 220 -1.22 -16.64 -6.29
CA ARG A 220 -2.09 -17.67 -6.85
C ARG A 220 -3.52 -17.45 -6.39
N GLY A 221 -4.45 -17.36 -7.32
CA GLY A 221 -5.88 -17.16 -7.06
C GLY A 221 -6.39 -15.79 -7.52
N GLU A 222 -7.71 -15.70 -7.72
CA GLU A 222 -8.41 -14.48 -8.13
C GLU A 222 -8.54 -13.51 -6.95
N TYR A 223 -8.22 -12.24 -7.19
CA TYR A 223 -8.36 -11.20 -6.18
C TYR A 223 -9.84 -10.84 -5.99
N GLU A 224 -10.41 -11.12 -4.80
CA GLU A 224 -11.86 -11.02 -4.56
C GLU A 224 -12.27 -10.10 -3.37
N ASP A 225 -11.51 -9.03 -3.07
CA ASP A 225 -11.89 -8.05 -2.03
C ASP A 225 -12.20 -6.65 -2.62
N PRO A 226 -13.47 -6.20 -2.58
CA PRO A 226 -13.87 -4.88 -3.07
C PRO A 226 -13.58 -3.73 -2.08
N SER A 227 -13.05 -4.01 -0.90
CA SER A 227 -12.72 -2.99 0.11
C SER A 227 -11.31 -2.42 -0.04
N MET A 228 -10.44 -3.10 -0.79
CA MET A 228 -9.06 -2.71 -1.01
C MET A 228 -8.88 -2.01 -2.36
N ASP A 229 -8.27 -0.83 -2.33
CA ASP A 229 -8.01 -0.03 -3.53
C ASP A 229 -6.83 -0.60 -4.34
N ASN A 230 -5.82 -1.21 -3.71
CA ASN A 230 -4.60 -1.68 -4.36
C ASN A 230 -4.07 -3.01 -3.78
N LEU A 231 -3.49 -3.88 -4.61
CA LEU A 231 -2.70 -5.04 -4.15
C LEU A 231 -1.34 -4.58 -3.58
N PHE A 232 -0.65 -3.70 -4.30
CA PHE A 232 0.62 -3.12 -3.85
C PHE A 232 0.50 -1.62 -3.61
N THR A 233 1.10 -1.13 -2.53
CA THR A 233 1.33 0.30 -2.31
C THR A 233 2.81 0.58 -2.06
N PHE A 234 3.36 1.58 -2.75
CA PHE A 234 4.79 1.90 -2.69
C PHE A 234 5.06 3.36 -2.33
N GLU A 235 6.06 3.57 -1.48
CA GLU A 235 6.66 4.89 -1.24
C GLU A 235 8.14 4.77 -0.88
N VAL A 236 8.96 5.60 -1.50
CA VAL A 236 10.33 5.86 -1.04
C VAL A 236 10.35 7.28 -0.51
N THR A 237 10.66 7.43 0.78
CA THR A 237 10.38 8.65 1.56
C THR A 237 11.55 9.63 1.63
N ASP A 238 12.64 9.37 0.91
CA ASP A 238 13.86 10.17 0.90
C ASP A 238 14.41 10.19 -0.54
N ASP A 239 14.83 11.37 -1.03
CA ASP A 239 15.24 11.62 -2.41
C ASP A 239 16.57 10.95 -2.80
N ASP A 240 17.39 10.58 -1.80
CA ASP A 240 18.64 9.83 -1.99
C ASP A 240 18.47 8.30 -1.76
N ALA A 241 17.25 7.82 -1.48
CA ALA A 241 16.97 6.42 -1.17
C ALA A 241 16.31 5.66 -2.33
N THR A 242 16.27 4.33 -2.19
CA THR A 242 15.75 3.44 -3.24
C THR A 242 14.66 2.49 -2.75
N GLY A 243 13.79 2.07 -3.68
CA GLY A 243 12.85 0.96 -3.52
C GLY A 243 12.96 0.01 -4.72
N LEU A 244 12.86 -1.30 -4.48
CA LEU A 244 12.96 -2.31 -5.54
C LEU A 244 11.80 -3.30 -5.46
N VAL A 245 11.17 -3.55 -6.59
CA VAL A 245 10.23 -4.65 -6.81
C VAL A 245 10.74 -5.48 -7.98
N GLU A 246 10.99 -6.77 -7.77
CA GLU A 246 11.43 -7.65 -8.86
C GLU A 246 10.87 -9.07 -8.81
N ASN A 247 10.67 -9.67 -9.98
CA ASN A 247 10.24 -11.06 -10.15
C ASN A 247 8.89 -11.33 -9.46
N VAL A 248 7.84 -10.64 -9.92
CA VAL A 248 6.49 -10.76 -9.35
C VAL A 248 5.54 -11.34 -10.39
N TYR A 249 4.65 -12.24 -9.97
CA TYR A 249 3.55 -12.76 -10.81
C TYR A 249 2.20 -12.58 -10.13
N ALA A 250 1.27 -11.93 -10.82
CA ALA A 250 -0.13 -11.81 -10.40
C ALA A 250 -1.08 -11.71 -11.61
N ALA A 251 -1.68 -12.83 -12.03
CA ALA A 251 -2.40 -12.93 -13.30
C ALA A 251 -3.94 -13.06 -13.19
N GLU A 252 -4.50 -12.95 -11.99
CA GLU A 252 -5.93 -13.09 -11.72
C GLU A 252 -6.41 -11.87 -10.89
N GLY A 253 -6.24 -10.67 -11.46
CA GLY A 253 -6.59 -9.42 -10.79
C GLY A 253 -8.08 -9.15 -10.58
N SER A 254 -8.37 -8.02 -9.94
CA SER A 254 -9.73 -7.55 -9.64
C SER A 254 -10.16 -6.39 -10.54
N TYR A 255 -11.46 -6.34 -10.85
CA TYR A 255 -12.09 -5.25 -11.61
C TYR A 255 -12.16 -3.91 -10.85
N GLU A 256 -11.95 -3.95 -9.53
CA GLU A 256 -12.13 -2.83 -8.60
C GLU A 256 -10.83 -2.43 -7.89
N THR A 257 -9.76 -3.24 -8.02
CA THR A 257 -8.47 -3.06 -7.34
C THR A 257 -7.37 -2.83 -8.35
N ASP A 258 -6.49 -1.87 -8.08
CA ASP A 258 -5.30 -1.61 -8.89
C ASP A 258 -4.18 -2.59 -8.53
N PHE A 259 -3.34 -2.97 -9.49
CA PHE A 259 -2.18 -3.83 -9.22
C PHE A 259 -1.19 -3.13 -8.27
N ALA A 260 -0.81 -1.89 -8.59
CA ALA A 260 0.12 -1.13 -7.77
C ALA A 260 -0.16 0.37 -7.81
N PHE A 261 -0.09 1.02 -6.65
CA PHE A 261 -0.14 2.46 -6.50
C PHE A 261 1.13 3.02 -5.85
N VAL A 262 1.75 3.99 -6.51
CA VAL A 262 2.86 4.76 -5.95
C VAL A 262 2.30 6.00 -5.29
N ARG A 263 2.56 6.16 -3.98
CA ARG A 263 2.02 7.27 -3.20
C ARG A 263 2.52 8.61 -3.73
N LYS A 264 1.66 9.62 -3.59
CA LYS A 264 1.94 11.00 -4.03
C LYS A 264 3.22 11.57 -3.40
N ALA A 265 3.55 11.20 -2.16
CA ALA A 265 4.72 11.71 -1.44
C ALA A 265 6.02 10.97 -1.77
N HIS A 266 6.05 10.06 -2.76
CA HIS A 266 7.27 9.39 -3.19
C HIS A 266 8.31 10.38 -3.70
N GLU A 267 9.48 10.41 -3.06
CA GLU A 267 10.60 11.34 -3.32
C GLU A 267 11.83 10.64 -3.92
N GLY A 268 12.10 9.39 -3.52
CA GLY A 268 13.26 8.61 -3.98
C GLY A 268 13.07 7.88 -5.31
N GLU A 269 14.01 6.98 -5.64
CA GLU A 269 13.93 6.16 -6.87
C GLU A 269 13.21 4.82 -6.63
N LEU A 270 12.19 4.50 -7.42
CA LEU A 270 11.52 3.19 -7.39
C LEU A 270 11.76 2.43 -8.69
N THR A 271 12.33 1.22 -8.59
CA THR A 271 12.45 0.29 -9.72
C THR A 271 11.48 -0.87 -9.58
N ILE A 272 10.67 -1.10 -10.63
CA ILE A 272 9.77 -2.25 -10.77
C ILE A 272 10.18 -3.02 -12.02
N ARG A 273 10.60 -4.28 -11.86
CA ARG A 273 11.10 -5.07 -12.99
C ARG A 273 10.70 -6.54 -12.98
N ASN A 274 10.68 -7.16 -14.15
CA ASN A 274 10.37 -8.59 -14.28
C ASN A 274 9.02 -8.93 -13.63
N VAL A 275 7.98 -8.16 -13.93
CA VAL A 275 6.64 -8.32 -13.35
C VAL A 275 5.65 -8.78 -14.39
N TYR A 276 4.91 -9.83 -14.08
CA TYR A 276 3.71 -10.24 -14.81
C TYR A 276 2.48 -9.75 -14.04
N LEU A 277 1.63 -8.96 -14.71
CA LEU A 277 0.38 -8.45 -14.15
C LEU A 277 -0.77 -8.58 -15.15
N GLU A 278 -1.85 -9.25 -14.75
CA GLU A 278 -3.03 -9.42 -15.60
C GLU A 278 -4.35 -9.25 -14.83
N GLY A 279 -5.31 -8.57 -15.46
CA GLY A 279 -6.70 -8.53 -15.00
C GLY A 279 -7.06 -7.44 -13.98
N TRP A 280 -6.23 -6.43 -13.79
CA TRP A 280 -6.42 -5.40 -12.75
C TRP A 280 -7.23 -4.19 -13.23
N GLN A 281 -7.82 -3.44 -12.31
CA GLN A 281 -8.50 -2.17 -12.62
C GLN A 281 -7.55 -1.18 -13.29
N GLU A 282 -6.35 -1.02 -12.73
CA GLU A 282 -5.21 -0.31 -13.28
C GLU A 282 -3.96 -1.16 -13.03
N GLY A 283 -3.00 -1.14 -13.94
CA GLY A 283 -1.73 -1.85 -13.78
C GLY A 283 -0.81 -1.11 -12.81
N ILE A 284 0.37 -0.68 -13.28
CA ILE A 284 1.28 0.11 -12.47
C ILE A 284 0.86 1.59 -12.49
N TYR A 285 0.27 2.07 -11.40
CA TYR A 285 -0.09 3.47 -11.19
C TYR A 285 1.04 4.22 -10.48
N GLY A 286 1.97 4.73 -11.28
CA GLY A 286 3.10 5.57 -10.86
C GLY A 286 2.99 7.07 -11.18
N SER A 287 1.81 7.61 -11.56
CA SER A 287 1.71 9.04 -11.93
C SER A 287 1.46 10.00 -10.77
N ALA A 288 1.06 9.53 -9.58
CA ALA A 288 0.72 10.40 -8.47
C ALA A 288 1.89 11.30 -7.98
N PRO A 289 3.16 10.84 -7.96
CA PRO A 289 4.25 11.67 -7.46
C PRO A 289 4.54 12.91 -8.32
N GLY A 290 4.20 12.90 -9.62
CA GLY A 290 4.34 14.06 -10.50
C GLY A 290 3.29 15.17 -10.32
N ILE A 291 2.35 15.05 -9.37
CA ILE A 291 1.36 16.12 -9.14
C ILE A 291 2.07 17.37 -8.60
N ALA A 292 2.13 18.44 -9.43
CA ALA A 292 2.87 19.68 -9.16
C ALA A 292 2.69 20.29 -7.75
N ASP A 293 1.49 20.23 -7.18
CA ASP A 293 1.20 20.75 -5.84
C ASP A 293 1.20 19.61 -4.81
N GLY A 294 2.38 19.35 -4.22
CA GLY A 294 2.56 18.41 -3.11
C GLY A 294 2.77 16.96 -3.51
N GLY A 295 3.20 16.71 -4.76
CA GLY A 295 3.85 15.47 -5.17
C GLY A 295 5.34 15.48 -4.81
N GLY A 296 5.90 14.31 -4.48
CA GLY A 296 7.32 14.17 -4.15
C GLY A 296 8.24 14.15 -5.37
N ASP A 297 7.69 14.00 -6.58
CA ASP A 297 8.41 13.96 -7.87
C ASP A 297 9.53 12.90 -7.96
N GLY A 298 9.50 11.88 -7.09
CA GLY A 298 10.38 10.72 -7.17
C GLY A 298 10.15 9.94 -8.48
N PRO A 299 11.22 9.56 -9.21
CA PRO A 299 11.09 8.87 -10.48
C PRO A 299 10.75 7.39 -10.30
N VAL A 300 9.88 6.90 -11.20
CA VAL A 300 9.49 5.49 -11.25
C VAL A 300 10.06 4.86 -12.53
N TYR A 301 10.76 3.75 -12.35
CA TYR A 301 11.44 2.99 -13.40
C TYR A 301 10.75 1.64 -13.59
N ILE A 302 10.22 1.36 -14.78
CA ILE A 302 9.56 0.10 -15.12
C ILE A 302 10.37 -0.61 -16.20
N GLU A 303 10.75 -1.87 -15.96
CA GLU A 303 11.67 -2.61 -16.83
C GLU A 303 11.24 -4.06 -17.04
N ASN A 304 11.23 -4.55 -18.29
CA ASN A 304 10.99 -5.97 -18.56
C ASN A 304 9.71 -6.48 -17.88
N CYS A 305 8.59 -5.79 -18.05
CA CYS A 305 7.31 -6.18 -17.47
C CYS A 305 6.34 -6.65 -18.57
N TYR A 306 5.39 -7.49 -18.19
CA TYR A 306 4.29 -7.94 -19.05
C TYR A 306 2.95 -7.57 -18.40
N ALA A 307 2.28 -6.59 -18.97
CA ALA A 307 0.98 -6.13 -18.51
C ALA A 307 -0.10 -6.54 -19.51
N LYS A 308 -1.05 -7.35 -19.05
CA LYS A 308 -2.13 -7.85 -19.89
C LYS A 308 -3.49 -7.50 -19.34
N ASN A 309 -4.37 -7.03 -20.22
CA ASN A 309 -5.77 -6.79 -19.88
C ASN A 309 -5.94 -6.05 -18.54
N ASN A 310 -5.30 -4.89 -18.38
CA ASN A 310 -5.55 -4.00 -17.24
C ASN A 310 -6.47 -2.85 -17.68
N GLY A 311 -7.34 -2.38 -16.79
CA GLY A 311 -8.52 -1.60 -17.15
C GLY A 311 -8.30 -0.16 -17.59
N VAL A 312 -7.58 0.64 -16.80
CA VAL A 312 -7.37 2.09 -17.01
C VAL A 312 -6.11 2.36 -17.83
N ALA A 313 -4.99 1.82 -17.36
CA ALA A 313 -3.70 1.83 -18.03
C ALA A 313 -2.90 0.60 -17.58
N ASN A 314 -2.03 0.10 -18.44
CA ASN A 314 -1.08 -0.96 -18.10
C ASN A 314 0.13 -0.36 -17.36
N TYR A 315 0.66 0.74 -17.90
CA TYR A 315 1.74 1.51 -17.30
C TYR A 315 1.35 2.98 -17.23
N ARG A 316 1.37 3.55 -16.03
CA ARG A 316 1.04 4.96 -15.83
C ARG A 316 2.12 5.67 -15.02
N LEU A 317 2.64 6.76 -15.57
CA LEU A 317 3.78 7.51 -15.03
C LEU A 317 3.47 9.01 -15.00
N GLY A 318 4.27 9.79 -14.27
CA GLY A 318 3.97 11.21 -14.13
C GLY A 318 5.06 12.11 -13.56
N SER A 319 6.08 11.58 -12.88
CA SER A 319 7.21 12.37 -12.38
C SER A 319 8.29 12.54 -13.44
N ASP A 320 9.03 13.63 -13.36
CA ASP A 320 10.17 13.89 -14.25
C ASP A 320 11.24 12.78 -14.13
N GLY A 321 11.78 12.34 -15.26
CA GLY A 321 12.84 11.32 -15.30
C GLY A 321 12.36 9.88 -15.13
N SER A 322 11.05 9.65 -14.96
CA SER A 322 10.47 8.30 -14.96
C SER A 322 10.61 7.65 -16.34
N TYR A 323 10.63 6.30 -16.38
CA TYR A 323 10.63 5.58 -17.66
C TYR A 323 9.93 4.23 -17.58
N VAL A 324 9.50 3.76 -18.74
CA VAL A 324 9.09 2.37 -18.98
C VAL A 324 9.86 1.82 -20.18
N ARG A 325 10.48 0.65 -20.01
CA ARG A 325 11.29 0.06 -21.08
C ARG A 325 11.19 -1.45 -21.21
N ASP A 326 11.45 -1.92 -22.42
CA ASP A 326 11.56 -3.35 -22.75
C ASP A 326 10.34 -4.15 -22.24
N SER A 327 9.14 -3.55 -22.31
CA SER A 327 7.93 -4.04 -21.64
C SER A 327 6.76 -4.15 -22.62
N VAL A 328 5.80 -5.02 -22.28
CA VAL A 328 4.68 -5.36 -23.15
C VAL A 328 3.36 -4.90 -22.53
N ALA A 329 2.50 -4.25 -23.31
CA ALA A 329 1.12 -3.99 -22.94
C ALA A 329 0.17 -4.65 -23.96
N HIS A 330 -0.51 -5.72 -23.57
CA HIS A 330 -1.44 -6.44 -24.45
C HIS A 330 -2.87 -6.38 -23.91
N VAL A 331 -3.81 -5.89 -24.71
CA VAL A 331 -5.22 -5.78 -24.31
C VAL A 331 -6.10 -6.37 -25.40
N ASP A 332 -6.54 -7.61 -25.23
CA ASP A 332 -7.40 -8.33 -26.17
C ASP A 332 -8.84 -8.53 -25.65
N GLU A 333 -9.08 -8.26 -24.37
CA GLU A 333 -10.41 -8.30 -23.76
C GLU A 333 -10.64 -7.21 -22.70
N ARG A 334 -11.82 -7.25 -22.08
CA ARG A 334 -12.26 -6.28 -21.08
C ARG A 334 -12.10 -6.86 -19.68
N THR A 335 -11.45 -6.09 -18.80
CA THR A 335 -11.17 -6.49 -17.41
C THR A 335 -11.48 -5.42 -16.37
N SER A 336 -12.14 -4.32 -16.74
CA SER A 336 -12.60 -3.32 -15.76
C SER A 336 -13.93 -2.65 -16.15
N TYR A 337 -14.50 -1.89 -15.21
CA TYR A 337 -15.67 -1.06 -15.46
C TYR A 337 -15.41 0.09 -16.44
N SER A 338 -14.19 0.63 -16.47
CA SER A 338 -13.85 1.71 -17.40
C SER A 338 -13.79 1.21 -18.84
N GLY A 339 -13.23 0.01 -19.04
CA GLY A 339 -12.95 -0.60 -20.35
C GLY A 339 -12.03 0.25 -21.24
N TYR A 340 -11.45 1.33 -20.71
CA TYR A 340 -10.78 2.38 -21.46
C TYR A 340 -9.26 2.29 -21.29
N SER A 341 -8.72 1.12 -21.58
CA SER A 341 -7.33 0.74 -21.29
C SER A 341 -6.31 1.42 -22.20
N ARG A 342 -5.17 1.82 -21.64
CA ARG A 342 -4.02 2.35 -22.39
C ARG A 342 -2.82 1.46 -22.20
N GLY A 343 -1.90 1.47 -23.16
CA GLY A 343 -0.59 0.83 -22.98
C GLY A 343 0.24 1.64 -21.99
N VAL A 344 0.73 2.79 -22.44
CA VAL A 344 1.43 3.76 -21.60
C VAL A 344 0.59 5.03 -21.46
N TRP A 345 0.41 5.50 -20.23
CA TRP A 345 -0.27 6.76 -19.96
C TRP A 345 0.59 7.67 -19.08
N VAL A 346 1.02 8.80 -19.61
CA VAL A 346 1.65 9.85 -18.81
C VAL A 346 0.64 10.91 -18.44
N ARG A 347 0.62 11.24 -17.16
CA ARG A 347 -0.27 12.20 -16.55
C ARG A 347 0.46 12.89 -15.41
N ASN A 348 0.05 14.12 -15.12
CA ASN A 348 0.54 15.02 -14.10
C ASN A 348 1.79 15.82 -14.47
N GLY A 349 2.24 15.76 -15.73
CA GLY A 349 3.11 16.75 -16.34
C GLY A 349 4.57 16.40 -16.46
N GLY A 350 5.00 15.20 -16.05
CA GLY A 350 6.41 14.81 -16.11
C GLY A 350 6.93 14.51 -17.51
N ASP A 351 8.24 14.70 -17.69
CA ASP A 351 9.03 14.25 -18.83
C ASP A 351 9.41 12.76 -18.66
N VAL A 352 8.85 11.89 -19.50
CA VAL A 352 8.92 10.43 -19.36
C VAL A 352 9.46 9.76 -20.63
N GLU A 353 10.33 8.77 -20.46
CA GLU A 353 10.80 7.92 -21.56
C GLU A 353 9.93 6.64 -21.68
N ALA A 354 9.61 6.26 -22.92
CA ALA A 354 9.06 4.95 -23.25
C ALA A 354 9.88 4.32 -24.39
N SER A 355 10.58 3.21 -24.13
CA SER A 355 11.49 2.61 -25.11
C SER A 355 11.43 1.08 -25.16
N GLY A 356 11.70 0.46 -26.32
CA GLY A 356 11.61 -1.02 -26.42
C GLY A 356 10.22 -1.57 -26.12
N MET A 357 9.16 -0.79 -26.33
CA MET A 357 7.80 -1.16 -25.94
C MET A 357 7.11 -1.96 -27.05
N ASP A 358 6.39 -3.00 -26.67
CA ASP A 358 5.45 -3.71 -27.54
C ASP A 358 4.02 -3.52 -27.01
N ILE A 359 3.22 -2.71 -27.69
CA ILE A 359 1.88 -2.33 -27.25
C ILE A 359 0.85 -2.75 -28.29
N LEU A 360 -0.08 -3.62 -27.90
CA LEU A 360 -1.17 -4.09 -28.75
C LEU A 360 -2.51 -3.98 -28.04
N LEU A 361 -3.38 -3.07 -28.51
CA LEU A 361 -4.74 -2.90 -27.96
C LEU A 361 -5.81 -3.33 -28.97
N GLU A 362 -6.24 -4.59 -28.88
CA GLU A 362 -7.24 -5.23 -29.75
C GLU A 362 -8.67 -5.13 -29.22
N TYR A 363 -8.86 -4.93 -27.91
CA TYR A 363 -10.18 -4.76 -27.33
C TYR A 363 -10.89 -3.52 -27.88
N SER A 364 -12.14 -3.67 -28.31
CA SER A 364 -12.84 -2.69 -29.16
C SER A 364 -13.24 -1.36 -28.49
N ASP A 365 -13.15 -1.27 -27.17
CA ASP A 365 -13.38 0.00 -26.43
C ASP A 365 -12.09 0.52 -25.77
N ALA A 366 -10.93 -0.07 -26.10
CA ALA A 366 -9.66 0.36 -25.54
C ALA A 366 -9.38 1.84 -25.84
N GLY A 367 -8.46 2.39 -25.06
CA GLY A 367 -7.96 3.75 -25.19
C GLY A 367 -6.88 3.89 -26.26
N TRP A 368 -5.85 4.64 -25.92
CA TRP A 368 -4.72 4.90 -26.81
C TRP A 368 -3.55 4.00 -26.45
N GLY A 369 -2.79 3.56 -27.45
CA GLY A 369 -1.56 2.77 -27.21
C GLY A 369 -0.62 3.52 -26.26
N VAL A 370 -0.29 4.76 -26.63
CA VAL A 370 0.46 5.70 -25.79
C VAL A 370 -0.35 7.00 -25.69
N ALA A 371 -0.47 7.55 -24.49
CA ALA A 371 -1.12 8.83 -24.30
C ALA A 371 -0.36 9.70 -23.30
N GLU A 372 -0.12 10.94 -23.69
CA GLU A 372 0.04 12.04 -22.75
C GLU A 372 -1.33 12.74 -22.71
N ASN A 373 -1.92 12.90 -21.54
CA ASN A 373 -3.02 13.85 -21.40
C ASN A 373 -3.07 14.41 -20.01
N ASP A 374 -2.84 15.71 -19.94
CA ASP A 374 -3.01 16.47 -18.72
C ASP A 374 -4.21 17.39 -18.72
N ASN A 375 -4.96 17.31 -17.62
CA ASN A 375 -5.93 18.34 -17.25
C ASN A 375 -5.23 19.58 -16.64
N ILE A 376 -3.93 19.77 -16.86
CA ILE A 376 -3.09 20.79 -16.24
C ILE A 376 -2.32 21.58 -17.31
N GLU A 377 -2.07 22.86 -17.04
CA GLU A 377 -1.42 23.80 -17.97
C GLU A 377 0.10 23.58 -18.13
N THR A 378 0.70 22.67 -17.36
CA THR A 378 2.09 22.23 -17.47
C THR A 378 2.13 20.93 -18.27
N GLY A 379 2.62 20.99 -19.51
CA GLY A 379 2.61 19.86 -20.43
C GLY A 379 3.81 18.96 -20.21
N GLY A 380 3.58 17.72 -19.80
CA GLY A 380 4.58 16.66 -19.85
C GLY A 380 4.84 16.24 -21.29
N VAL A 381 5.94 15.52 -21.49
CA VAL A 381 6.33 14.95 -22.78
C VAL A 381 6.61 13.46 -22.61
N ILE A 382 6.17 12.67 -23.59
CA ILE A 382 6.63 11.29 -23.72
C ILE A 382 7.64 11.22 -24.86
N ASP A 383 8.86 10.81 -24.56
CA ASP A 383 9.86 10.43 -25.55
C ASP A 383 9.69 8.93 -25.86
N LEU A 384 8.99 8.62 -26.95
CA LEU A 384 8.72 7.25 -27.39
C LEU A 384 9.68 6.81 -28.51
N PHE A 385 10.48 5.78 -28.27
CA PHE A 385 11.42 5.31 -29.30
C PHE A 385 11.70 3.81 -29.31
N ASP A 386 12.25 3.31 -30.43
CA ASP A 386 12.62 1.90 -30.62
C ASP A 386 11.50 0.94 -30.18
N SER A 387 10.26 1.22 -30.58
CA SER A 387 9.04 0.61 -30.02
C SER A 387 8.05 0.21 -31.11
N HIS A 388 7.14 -0.69 -30.80
CA HIS A 388 6.02 -1.10 -31.65
C HIS A 388 4.70 -0.84 -30.94
N VAL A 389 3.81 -0.10 -31.59
CA VAL A 389 2.51 0.26 -31.02
C VAL A 389 1.44 0.01 -32.06
N ASP A 390 0.43 -0.80 -31.75
CA ASP A 390 -0.80 -0.87 -32.51
C ASP A 390 -2.02 -0.85 -31.56
N SER A 391 -3.10 -0.24 -32.01
CA SER A 391 -4.34 -0.12 -31.25
C SER A 391 -5.53 -0.23 -32.21
N PRO A 392 -5.72 -1.40 -32.85
CA PRO A 392 -6.77 -1.59 -33.83
C PRO A 392 -8.17 -1.62 -33.19
N GLY A 393 -8.27 -2.01 -31.92
CA GLY A 393 -9.50 -1.98 -31.14
C GLY A 393 -9.73 -0.65 -30.43
N GLY A 394 -8.67 0.11 -30.15
CA GLY A 394 -8.77 1.33 -29.37
C GLY A 394 -9.05 2.60 -30.18
N ARG A 395 -8.79 3.75 -29.54
CA ARG A 395 -8.99 5.09 -30.14
C ARG A 395 -7.87 5.51 -31.07
N GLY A 396 -6.72 4.85 -30.99
CA GLY A 396 -5.58 5.02 -31.89
C GLY A 396 -4.26 4.73 -31.19
N ARG A 397 -3.16 4.89 -31.94
CA ARG A 397 -1.81 4.56 -31.46
C ARG A 397 -1.29 5.56 -30.43
N ILE A 398 -1.42 6.85 -30.69
CA ILE A 398 -0.77 7.93 -29.92
C ILE A 398 -1.73 9.11 -29.73
N ASP A 399 -1.77 9.66 -28.51
CA ASP A 399 -2.49 10.90 -28.14
C ASP A 399 -1.61 11.83 -27.30
N GLY A 400 -1.82 13.13 -27.42
CA GLY A 400 -1.09 14.16 -26.66
C GLY A 400 0.32 14.49 -27.16
N THR A 401 1.13 15.01 -26.23
CA THR A 401 2.51 15.46 -26.48
C THR A 401 3.50 14.30 -26.42
N VAL A 402 3.66 13.63 -27.55
CA VAL A 402 4.55 12.47 -27.70
C VAL A 402 5.56 12.73 -28.82
N GLU A 403 6.84 12.77 -28.50
CA GLU A 403 7.93 12.79 -29.46
C GLU A 403 8.28 11.35 -29.85
N THR A 404 8.46 11.08 -31.15
CA THR A 404 8.63 9.71 -31.66
C THR A 404 9.88 9.53 -32.50
N SER A 405 10.57 8.41 -32.30
CA SER A 405 11.69 7.96 -33.14
C SER A 405 11.69 6.44 -33.28
N ASP A 406 11.68 5.92 -34.52
CA ASP A 406 11.67 4.47 -34.79
C ASP A 406 10.51 3.71 -34.11
N VAL A 407 9.27 4.11 -34.41
CA VAL A 407 8.05 3.52 -33.84
C VAL A 407 7.25 2.74 -34.90
N GLY A 408 7.31 1.41 -34.84
CA GLY A 408 6.60 0.46 -35.70
C GLY A 408 5.17 0.12 -35.26
N ASP A 409 4.47 -0.69 -36.04
CA ASP A 409 3.06 -1.12 -35.84
C ASP A 409 2.89 -2.65 -35.81
N ASP A 410 3.97 -3.40 -35.55
CA ASP A 410 3.98 -4.87 -35.51
C ASP A 410 4.47 -5.34 -34.13
N PRO A 411 3.67 -5.18 -33.06
CA PRO A 411 4.09 -5.50 -31.69
C PRO A 411 4.25 -7.01 -31.47
N ASP A 412 5.29 -7.41 -30.74
CA ASP A 412 5.49 -8.75 -30.20
C ASP A 412 4.87 -8.87 -28.80
N VAL A 413 3.75 -9.56 -28.68
CA VAL A 413 3.03 -9.74 -27.41
C VAL A 413 3.46 -10.98 -26.63
N SER A 414 4.62 -11.54 -26.93
CA SER A 414 5.22 -12.59 -26.10
C SER A 414 5.67 -12.05 -24.75
N VAL A 415 5.62 -12.89 -23.73
CA VAL A 415 6.14 -12.55 -22.41
C VAL A 415 7.67 -12.40 -22.50
N PRO A 416 8.28 -11.29 -22.03
CA PRO A 416 9.73 -11.15 -22.04
C PRO A 416 10.42 -12.27 -21.25
N ASP A 417 11.56 -12.77 -21.75
CA ASP A 417 12.29 -13.92 -21.16
C ASP A 417 12.58 -13.80 -19.65
N ALA A 418 12.73 -12.58 -19.14
CA ALA A 418 13.05 -12.32 -17.74
C ALA A 418 11.81 -12.25 -16.82
N VAL A 419 10.58 -12.23 -17.36
CA VAL A 419 9.34 -12.16 -16.57
C VAL A 419 8.94 -13.56 -16.10
N PRO A 420 8.46 -13.74 -14.86
CA PRO A 420 7.89 -15.00 -14.42
C PRO A 420 6.52 -15.27 -15.04
N GLU A 421 6.25 -16.52 -15.41
CA GLU A 421 4.98 -16.93 -16.07
C GLU A 421 4.04 -17.73 -15.13
N SER A 422 4.39 -17.88 -13.85
CA SER A 422 3.53 -18.48 -12.82
C SER A 422 3.90 -17.99 -11.43
N ALA A 423 2.99 -18.19 -10.47
CA ALA A 423 3.24 -17.87 -9.07
C ALA A 423 4.43 -18.65 -8.51
N GLU A 424 4.51 -19.95 -8.83
CA GLU A 424 5.62 -20.80 -8.42
C GLU A 424 6.95 -20.41 -9.09
N ASP A 425 6.94 -20.04 -10.38
CA ASP A 425 8.15 -19.51 -11.05
C ASP A 425 8.61 -18.23 -10.36
N ALA A 426 7.72 -17.26 -10.13
CA ALA A 426 8.07 -16.02 -9.43
C ALA A 426 8.66 -16.28 -8.03
N ALA A 427 7.98 -17.10 -7.21
CA ALA A 427 8.38 -17.36 -5.83
C ALA A 427 9.74 -18.09 -5.71
N SER A 428 10.15 -18.84 -6.74
CA SER A 428 11.32 -19.73 -6.69
C SER A 428 12.61 -19.17 -7.32
N ARG A 429 12.58 -17.93 -7.83
CA ARG A 429 13.66 -17.32 -8.63
C ARG A 429 14.97 -17.04 -7.89
#